data_AF-A0A1M3JZX6-F1
#
_entry.id   AF-A0A1M3JZX6-F1
#
_cell.length_a   1.000
_cell.length_b   1.000
_cell.length_c   1.000
_cell.angle_alpha   90.00
_cell.angle_beta   90.00
_cell.angle_gamma   90.00
#
_symmetry.space_group_name_H-M   'P 1'
#
loop_
_entity.id
_entity.type
_entity.pdbx_description
1 polymer ?
#
loop_
_entity_poly.entity_id
_entity_poly.type
_entity_poly.pdbx_seq_one_letter_code
_entity_poly.pdbx_strand_id
1 'polypeptide(L)'
;MKKILGIASIITMFIVTGCSVIEMPLNDSGNSSAVNIPEKQEIEKLALTGDTSPNSSSLPPSTNTVTELELTRTDDQGAVTVTVTPLNLNQSDDILVFDVSMNTHSIDLSMDLAQFSALETDLGSSLQAIKWDGPQGGHHVEGKLTFMKTKDGKNIIDGANSIILKISEVDAPLRIFTWQIND
;
A
#
# COMPACT_ATOMS: atom_id res chain seq x y z
N MET A 1 -50.68 -14.42 -2.07
CA MET A 1 -51.25 -13.11 -1.68
C MET A 1 -50.14 -12.08 -1.87
N LYS A 2 -50.31 -11.14 -2.80
CA LYS A 2 -49.30 -10.18 -3.24
C LYS A 2 -49.39 -8.92 -2.38
N LYS A 3 -48.28 -8.49 -1.77
CA LYS A 3 -48.13 -7.13 -1.23
C LYS A 3 -46.87 -6.53 -1.82
N ILE A 4 -47.07 -5.73 -2.86
CA ILE A 4 -46.06 -4.86 -3.46
C ILE A 4 -46.09 -3.58 -2.62
N LEU A 5 -45.02 -3.31 -1.88
CA LEU A 5 -44.85 -2.04 -1.18
C LEU A 5 -43.77 -1.25 -1.93
N GLY A 6 -44.22 -0.37 -2.83
CA GLY A 6 -43.37 0.63 -3.46
C GLY A 6 -42.97 1.68 -2.43
N ILE A 7 -41.68 1.93 -2.32
CA ILE A 7 -41.14 3.03 -1.51
C ILE A 7 -40.62 4.07 -2.49
N ALA A 8 -41.27 5.23 -2.45
CA ALA A 8 -41.06 6.35 -3.33
C ALA A 8 -39.65 6.93 -3.19
N SER A 9 -39.03 7.22 -4.35
CA SER A 9 -37.85 8.06 -4.48
C SER A 9 -38.07 9.43 -3.85
N ILE A 10 -37.19 9.82 -2.95
CA ILE A 10 -36.95 11.23 -2.60
C ILE A 10 -35.54 11.54 -3.07
N ILE A 11 -35.44 12.08 -4.29
CA ILE A 11 -34.21 12.61 -4.85
C ILE A 11 -34.06 14.03 -4.27
N THR A 12 -33.27 14.16 -3.22
CA THR A 12 -32.93 15.47 -2.66
C THR A 12 -31.72 16.01 -3.42
N MET A 13 -31.99 16.91 -4.37
CA MET A 13 -31.00 17.66 -5.13
C MET A 13 -30.42 18.76 -4.22
N PHE A 14 -29.22 18.54 -3.69
CA PHE A 14 -28.44 19.60 -3.03
C PHE A 14 -27.55 20.28 -4.06
N ILE A 15 -27.98 21.44 -4.53
CA ILE A 15 -27.13 22.39 -5.25
C ILE A 15 -26.49 23.27 -4.18
N VAL A 16 -25.20 23.07 -3.90
CA VAL A 16 -24.41 24.02 -3.12
C VAL A 16 -23.42 24.67 -4.07
N THR A 17 -23.82 25.84 -4.57
CA THR A 17 -22.94 26.81 -5.22
C THR A 17 -22.17 27.56 -4.15
N GLY A 18 -20.84 27.54 -4.24
CA GLY A 18 -19.98 28.35 -3.37
C GLY A 18 -18.52 28.26 -3.80
N CYS A 19 -18.17 28.86 -4.95
CA CYS A 19 -16.79 29.23 -5.22
C CYS A 19 -16.42 30.40 -4.30
N SER A 20 -15.42 30.23 -3.44
CA SER A 20 -14.70 31.35 -2.85
C SER A 20 -13.22 31.07 -3.00
N VAL A 21 -12.63 31.76 -3.97
CA VAL A 21 -11.20 31.87 -4.20
C VAL A 21 -10.65 32.73 -3.07
N ILE A 22 -9.83 32.15 -2.20
CA ILE A 22 -9.05 32.90 -1.21
C ILE A 22 -7.70 33.19 -1.86
N GLU A 23 -7.44 34.47 -2.12
CA GLU A 23 -6.15 34.98 -2.55
C GLU A 23 -5.10 34.79 -1.45
N MET A 24 -3.93 34.28 -1.85
CA MET A 24 -2.74 34.18 -1.01
C MET A 24 -1.99 35.52 -1.02
N PRO A 25 -1.55 36.06 0.13
CA PRO A 25 -0.54 37.11 0.12
C PRO A 25 0.85 36.52 -0.12
N LEU A 26 1.50 36.99 -1.19
CA LEU A 26 2.93 36.82 -1.47
C LEU A 26 3.73 37.54 -0.37
N ASN A 27 4.50 36.79 0.41
CA ASN A 27 5.53 37.34 1.29
C ASN A 27 6.85 37.40 0.51
N ASP A 28 7.09 38.54 -0.13
CA ASP A 28 8.40 38.93 -0.64
C ASP A 28 9.22 39.51 0.52
N SER A 29 10.36 38.89 0.80
CA SER A 29 11.42 39.51 1.59
C SER A 29 12.75 39.00 1.05
N GLY A 30 13.20 39.67 -0.01
CA GLY A 30 14.59 39.67 -0.39
C GLY A 30 15.48 40.14 0.76
N ASN A 31 16.51 39.36 1.07
CA ASN A 31 17.76 39.93 1.52
C ASN A 31 18.90 39.31 0.73
N SER A 32 19.39 40.10 -0.23
CA SER A 32 20.64 39.89 -0.93
C SER A 32 21.77 40.45 -0.06
N SER A 33 22.75 39.61 0.26
CA SER A 33 24.11 40.06 0.53
C SER A 33 25.07 38.93 0.20
N ALA A 34 25.58 38.97 -1.03
CA ALA A 34 26.80 38.32 -1.43
C ALA A 34 28.00 38.92 -0.68
N VAL A 35 28.86 38.07 -0.10
CA VAL A 35 30.28 38.37 0.10
C VAL A 35 31.09 37.15 -0.33
N ASN A 36 32.18 37.47 -1.01
CA ASN A 36 33.01 36.66 -1.88
C ASN A 36 34.09 35.85 -1.13
N ILE A 37 34.59 34.84 -1.83
CA ILE A 37 35.50 33.71 -1.52
C ILE A 37 36.91 34.16 -1.00
N PRO A 38 37.75 33.29 -0.41
CA PRO A 38 38.69 32.54 -1.27
C PRO A 38 38.93 31.04 -0.90
N GLU A 39 39.22 30.33 -1.98
CA GLU A 39 39.72 28.97 -2.18
C GLU A 39 41.09 28.70 -1.52
N LYS A 40 41.28 27.48 -0.97
CA LYS A 40 42.56 26.75 -1.11
C LYS A 40 42.35 25.24 -0.90
N GLN A 41 42.73 24.49 -1.93
CA GLN A 41 42.86 23.03 -1.98
C GLN A 41 44.00 22.54 -1.07
N GLU A 42 43.87 21.32 -0.53
CA GLU A 42 44.94 20.31 -0.59
C GLU A 42 44.41 18.88 -0.35
N ILE A 43 44.84 17.97 -1.21
CA ILE A 43 44.58 16.53 -1.25
C ILE A 43 45.71 15.85 -0.50
N GLU A 44 45.44 14.92 0.43
CA GLU A 44 46.37 13.79 0.66
C GLU A 44 45.63 12.45 0.81
N LYS A 45 45.83 11.69 -0.26
CA LYS A 45 45.74 10.24 -0.45
C LYS A 45 46.58 9.48 0.57
N LEU A 46 46.03 8.45 1.22
CA LEU A 46 46.75 7.24 1.64
C LEU A 46 45.77 6.07 1.81
N ALA A 47 46.11 4.95 1.18
CA ALA A 47 45.39 3.69 1.16
C ALA A 47 46.17 2.61 1.94
N LEU A 48 45.46 1.51 2.25
CA LEU A 48 45.93 0.17 2.70
C LEU A 48 46.35 0.07 4.19
N THR A 49 46.02 -0.95 5.01
CA THR A 49 45.61 -2.37 4.83
C THR A 49 45.01 -2.94 6.13
N GLY A 50 44.09 -3.93 6.01
CA GLY A 50 43.80 -5.01 7.00
C GLY A 50 42.99 -4.59 8.25
N ASP A 51 42.02 -5.33 8.79
CA ASP A 51 41.82 -6.77 8.77
C ASP A 51 40.32 -7.12 9.04
N THR A 52 39.99 -8.30 8.57
CA THR A 52 38.79 -9.14 8.55
C THR A 52 37.84 -9.09 9.77
N SER A 53 36.53 -9.04 9.49
CA SER A 53 35.53 -9.77 10.29
C SER A 53 34.31 -10.13 9.42
N PRO A 54 33.93 -11.42 9.29
CA PRO A 54 32.79 -11.82 8.50
C PRO A 54 31.55 -11.73 9.39
N ASN A 55 30.85 -10.60 9.38
CA ASN A 55 29.50 -10.59 9.92
C ASN A 55 28.58 -11.24 8.89
N SER A 56 28.38 -12.56 9.05
CA SER A 56 27.36 -13.34 8.37
C SER A 56 26.01 -12.63 8.49
N SER A 57 25.68 -11.83 7.47
CA SER A 57 24.29 -11.54 7.17
C SER A 57 23.72 -12.84 6.62
N SER A 58 23.10 -13.62 7.50
CA SER A 58 22.21 -14.69 7.09
C SER A 58 21.14 -14.08 6.20
N LEU A 59 21.32 -14.20 4.89
CA LEU A 59 20.23 -14.09 3.93
C LEU A 59 19.11 -15.01 4.42
N PRO A 60 17.87 -14.52 4.59
CA PRO A 60 16.74 -15.43 4.77
C PRO A 60 16.69 -16.37 3.55
N PRO A 61 16.21 -17.61 3.69
CA PRO A 61 16.07 -18.51 2.57
C PRO A 61 15.11 -17.89 1.54
N SER A 62 15.68 -17.30 0.49
CA SER A 62 14.95 -16.89 -0.71
C SER A 62 14.73 -18.13 -1.56
N THR A 63 13.77 -18.93 -1.16
CA THR A 63 13.28 -20.03 -1.98
C THR A 63 11.83 -19.68 -2.29
N ASN A 64 11.63 -18.84 -3.32
CA ASN A 64 10.38 -18.59 -4.11
C ASN A 64 10.34 -17.22 -4.83
N THR A 65 11.37 -16.37 -4.68
CA THR A 65 11.35 -14.93 -5.05
C THR A 65 11.05 -14.57 -6.50
N VAL A 66 11.30 -15.44 -7.49
CA VAL A 66 11.06 -15.06 -8.89
C VAL A 66 9.58 -15.15 -9.26
N THR A 67 8.88 -16.22 -8.86
CA THR A 67 7.46 -16.40 -9.19
C THR A 67 6.57 -15.42 -8.43
N GLU A 68 6.98 -15.04 -7.23
CA GLU A 68 6.22 -14.16 -6.36
C GLU A 68 6.29 -12.70 -6.81
N LEU A 69 7.48 -12.23 -7.23
CA LEU A 69 7.66 -10.89 -7.75
C LEU A 69 6.87 -10.66 -9.06
N GLU A 70 6.69 -11.69 -9.90
CA GLU A 70 5.83 -11.62 -11.09
C GLU A 70 4.35 -11.38 -10.74
N LEU A 71 3.95 -11.69 -9.50
CA LEU A 71 2.60 -11.41 -9.00
C LEU A 71 2.48 -9.99 -8.44
N THR A 72 3.52 -9.16 -8.47
CA THR A 72 3.45 -7.79 -7.94
C THR A 72 2.50 -6.93 -8.75
N ARG A 73 1.66 -6.14 -8.05
CA ARG A 73 0.72 -5.19 -8.64
C ARG A 73 0.93 -3.82 -8.01
N THR A 74 0.82 -2.76 -8.81
CA THR A 74 0.99 -1.38 -8.36
C THR A 74 -0.24 -0.56 -8.72
N ASP A 75 -0.63 0.33 -7.81
CA ASP A 75 -1.72 1.29 -7.95
C ASP A 75 -1.21 2.69 -7.56
N ASP A 76 -1.22 3.60 -8.52
CA ASP A 76 -0.69 4.97 -8.42
C ASP A 76 -1.84 6.00 -8.43
N GLN A 77 -2.68 5.98 -7.39
CA GLN A 77 -3.77 6.94 -7.21
C GLN A 77 -3.43 8.02 -6.17
N GLY A 78 -3.90 9.24 -6.41
CA GLY A 78 -3.65 10.37 -5.52
C GLY A 78 -2.17 10.70 -5.40
N ALA A 79 -1.71 10.93 -4.18
CA ALA A 79 -0.33 11.20 -3.80
C ALA A 79 0.36 9.97 -3.17
N VAL A 80 -0.23 8.78 -3.25
CA VAL A 80 0.33 7.53 -2.70
C VAL A 80 0.43 6.46 -3.78
N THR A 81 1.64 5.93 -3.96
CA THR A 81 1.89 4.69 -4.72
C THR A 81 1.78 3.50 -3.79
N VAL A 82 0.94 2.53 -4.13
CA VAL A 82 0.79 1.28 -3.37
C VAL A 82 1.20 0.10 -4.24
N THR A 83 2.16 -0.67 -3.76
CA THR A 83 2.65 -1.90 -4.39
C THR A 83 2.31 -3.09 -3.50
N VAL A 84 1.75 -4.14 -4.10
CA VAL A 84 1.29 -5.34 -3.38
C VAL A 84 1.79 -6.60 -4.06
N THR A 85 2.35 -7.52 -3.26
CA THR A 85 2.83 -8.82 -3.72
C THR A 85 2.26 -9.93 -2.83
N PRO A 86 1.47 -10.88 -3.37
CA PRO A 86 0.99 -12.01 -2.58
C PRO A 86 2.13 -13.00 -2.31
N LEU A 87 2.35 -13.37 -1.05
CA LEU A 87 3.54 -14.14 -0.67
C LEU A 87 3.36 -15.66 -0.77
N ASN A 88 2.13 -16.12 -0.55
CA ASN A 88 1.83 -17.54 -0.43
C ASN A 88 0.53 -17.93 -1.13
N LEU A 89 0.27 -17.30 -2.27
CA LEU A 89 -0.96 -17.48 -3.05
C LEU A 89 -1.25 -18.95 -3.39
N ASN A 90 -0.22 -19.69 -3.78
CA ASN A 90 -0.32 -21.08 -4.23
C ASN A 90 -0.07 -22.10 -3.10
N GLN A 91 0.09 -21.65 -1.86
CA GLN A 91 0.32 -22.54 -0.72
C GLN A 91 -1.01 -22.98 -0.09
N SER A 92 -1.05 -24.19 0.45
CA SER A 92 -2.27 -24.77 1.06
C SER A 92 -2.54 -24.31 2.49
N ASP A 93 -1.77 -23.36 3.02
CA ASP A 93 -1.92 -22.85 4.38
C ASP A 93 -3.29 -22.19 4.60
N ASP A 94 -3.72 -22.02 5.84
CA ASP A 94 -4.98 -21.30 6.17
C ASP A 94 -4.84 -19.78 6.14
N ILE A 95 -3.63 -19.27 5.89
CA ILE A 95 -3.29 -17.84 5.93
C ILE A 95 -2.82 -17.40 4.55
N LEU A 96 -3.31 -16.25 4.09
CA LEU A 96 -2.77 -15.54 2.93
C LEU A 96 -2.09 -14.26 3.40
N VAL A 97 -0.86 -14.05 2.96
CA VAL A 97 -0.05 -12.89 3.30
C VAL A 97 0.28 -12.10 2.04
N PHE A 98 0.18 -10.78 2.13
CA PHE A 98 0.64 -9.86 1.11
C PHE A 98 1.77 -9.00 1.68
N ASP A 99 2.87 -8.85 0.94
CA ASP A 99 3.74 -7.70 1.11
C ASP A 99 3.03 -6.47 0.55
N VAL A 100 3.02 -5.39 1.33
CA VAL A 100 2.49 -4.10 0.89
C VAL A 100 3.55 -3.04 1.16
N SER A 101 3.86 -2.26 0.13
CA SER A 101 4.68 -1.04 0.23
C SER A 101 3.85 0.16 -0.19
N MET A 102 3.89 1.22 0.59
CA MET A 102 3.21 2.49 0.31
C MET A 102 4.22 3.63 0.37
N ASN A 103 4.22 4.47 -0.67
CA ASN A 103 5.16 5.56 -0.81
C ASN A 103 4.42 6.87 -1.10
N THR A 104 4.79 7.93 -0.39
CA THR A 104 4.27 9.28 -0.59
C THR A 104 5.32 10.33 -0.20
N HIS A 105 5.10 11.58 -0.61
CA HIS A 105 5.91 12.73 -0.18
C HIS A 105 5.07 13.87 0.41
N SER A 106 3.78 13.62 0.69
CA SER A 106 2.85 14.69 1.06
C SER A 106 1.97 14.40 2.26
N ILE A 107 1.74 13.12 2.60
CA ILE A 107 0.87 12.73 3.71
C ILE A 107 1.58 11.77 4.67
N ASP A 108 1.05 11.65 5.88
CA ASP A 108 1.48 10.66 6.87
C ASP A 108 0.69 9.35 6.72
N LEU A 109 1.40 8.22 6.72
CA LEU A 109 0.84 6.88 6.52
C LEU A 109 0.69 6.15 7.87
N SER A 110 -0.17 6.68 8.75
CA SER A 110 -0.38 6.19 10.12
C SER A 110 -1.57 5.24 10.32
N MET A 111 -2.24 4.84 9.23
CA MET A 111 -3.38 3.93 9.29
C MET A 111 -2.99 2.50 9.68
N ASP A 112 -3.90 1.81 10.36
CA ASP A 112 -3.87 0.35 10.45
C ASP A 112 -4.50 -0.24 9.19
N LEU A 113 -3.66 -0.69 8.26
CA LEU A 113 -4.12 -1.17 6.96
C LEU A 113 -5.07 -2.37 7.07
N ALA A 114 -5.01 -3.14 8.18
CA ALA A 114 -5.91 -4.26 8.40
C ALA A 114 -7.38 -3.82 8.48
N GLN A 115 -7.65 -2.63 9.01
CA GLN A 115 -9.01 -2.10 9.16
C GLN A 115 -9.63 -1.66 7.84
N PHE A 116 -8.80 -1.38 6.84
CA PHE A 116 -9.23 -0.85 5.54
C PHE A 116 -9.17 -1.86 4.40
N SER A 117 -8.79 -3.11 4.70
CA SER A 117 -8.49 -4.10 3.68
C SER A 117 -9.40 -5.33 3.72
N ALA A 118 -9.93 -5.69 2.56
CA ALA A 118 -10.76 -6.87 2.35
C ALA A 118 -10.22 -7.74 1.21
N LEU A 119 -10.23 -9.05 1.42
CA LEU A 119 -9.95 -10.06 0.42
C LEU A 119 -11.26 -10.66 -0.06
N GLU A 120 -11.47 -10.63 -1.37
CA GLU A 120 -12.65 -11.19 -2.04
C GLU A 120 -12.27 -12.26 -3.07
N THR A 121 -13.24 -13.07 -3.46
CA THR A 121 -13.13 -13.98 -4.60
C THR A 121 -14.26 -13.74 -5.60
N ASP A 122 -14.10 -14.22 -6.83
CA ASP A 122 -15.14 -14.22 -7.87
C ASP A 122 -16.39 -15.05 -7.50
N LEU A 123 -16.28 -15.90 -6.47
CA LEU A 123 -17.40 -16.62 -5.88
C LEU A 123 -18.21 -15.78 -4.87
N GLY A 124 -17.84 -14.51 -4.64
CA GLY A 124 -18.54 -13.59 -3.75
C GLY A 124 -18.20 -13.75 -2.26
N SER A 125 -17.17 -14.53 -1.92
CA SER A 125 -16.65 -14.56 -0.55
C SER A 125 -15.90 -13.26 -0.24
N SER A 126 -15.94 -12.82 1.03
CA SER A 126 -15.23 -11.63 1.50
C SER A 126 -14.76 -11.84 2.94
N LEU A 127 -13.50 -11.49 3.20
CA LEU A 127 -12.80 -11.56 4.49
C LEU A 127 -12.03 -10.27 4.76
N GLN A 128 -12.17 -9.71 5.96
CA GLN A 128 -11.34 -8.60 6.44
C GLN A 128 -9.92 -9.10 6.74
N ALA A 129 -8.91 -8.26 6.54
CA ALA A 129 -7.57 -8.52 7.04
C ALA A 129 -7.57 -8.68 8.57
N ILE A 130 -6.73 -9.58 9.06
CA ILE A 130 -6.59 -9.86 10.49
C ILE A 130 -5.37 -9.17 11.12
N LYS A 131 -4.40 -8.75 10.30
CA LYS A 131 -3.19 -8.10 10.78
C LYS A 131 -2.51 -7.25 9.71
N TRP A 132 -2.04 -6.09 10.13
CA TRP A 132 -1.01 -5.28 9.49
C TRP A 132 0.19 -5.24 10.44
N ASP A 133 1.40 -5.51 9.95
CA ASP A 133 2.61 -5.44 10.79
C ASP A 133 3.62 -4.38 10.36
N GLY A 134 3.27 -3.56 9.37
CA GLY A 134 4.04 -2.38 9.03
C GLY A 134 3.86 -1.25 10.05
N PRO A 135 4.70 -0.21 9.97
CA PRO A 135 4.62 0.92 10.87
C PRO A 135 3.31 1.69 10.69
N GLN A 136 2.87 2.35 11.77
CA GLN A 136 1.79 3.33 11.75
C GLN A 136 2.41 4.73 11.81
N GLY A 137 2.87 5.20 10.66
CA GLY A 137 3.41 6.55 10.47
C GLY A 137 4.61 6.58 9.53
N GLY A 138 4.85 7.74 8.93
CA GLY A 138 5.93 7.98 7.98
C GLY A 138 5.43 8.22 6.56
N HIS A 139 6.39 8.36 5.63
CA HIS A 139 6.13 8.65 4.21
C HIS A 139 6.46 7.48 3.28
N HIS A 140 7.17 6.48 3.82
CA HIS A 140 7.48 5.22 3.18
C HIS A 140 7.22 4.14 4.21
N VAL A 141 6.19 3.31 3.99
CA VAL A 141 5.86 2.23 4.92
C VAL A 141 5.78 0.93 4.15
N GLU A 142 6.30 -0.13 4.77
CA GLU A 142 6.25 -1.48 4.25
C GLU A 142 5.87 -2.44 5.36
N GLY A 143 5.19 -3.52 5.01
CA GLY A 143 4.74 -4.51 5.96
C GLY A 143 3.91 -5.59 5.31
N LYS A 144 3.46 -6.53 6.15
CA LYS A 144 2.66 -7.69 5.79
C LYS A 144 1.22 -7.49 6.19
N LEU A 145 0.35 -7.65 5.21
CA LEU A 145 -1.09 -7.66 5.37
C LEU A 145 -1.58 -9.11 5.34
N THR A 146 -2.16 -9.56 6.44
CA THR A 146 -2.50 -10.98 6.66
C THR A 146 -4.01 -11.18 6.64
N PHE A 147 -4.45 -12.24 5.97
CA PHE A 147 -5.84 -12.70 5.92
C PHE A 147 -5.93 -14.17 6.32
N MET A 148 -7.06 -14.54 6.92
CA MET A 148 -7.48 -15.95 6.88
C MET A 148 -7.91 -16.30 5.46
N LYS A 149 -7.70 -17.54 5.03
CA LYS A 149 -8.27 -18.12 3.82
C LYS A 149 -9.54 -18.93 4.09
N THR A 150 -9.95 -19.05 5.34
CA THR A 150 -11.11 -19.87 5.74
C THR A 150 -12.26 -19.01 6.25
N LYS A 151 -13.47 -19.39 5.83
CA LYS A 151 -14.75 -18.84 6.32
C LYS A 151 -15.69 -20.02 6.57
N ASP A 152 -16.26 -20.10 7.77
CA ASP A 152 -17.17 -21.19 8.16
C ASP A 152 -16.58 -22.60 7.94
N GLY A 153 -15.27 -22.75 8.14
CA GLY A 153 -14.54 -24.02 8.00
C GLY A 153 -14.22 -24.42 6.55
N LYS A 154 -14.50 -23.55 5.56
CA LYS A 154 -14.17 -23.78 4.15
C LYS A 154 -13.13 -22.78 3.67
N ASN A 155 -12.15 -23.23 2.88
CA ASN A 155 -11.24 -22.34 2.17
C ASN A 155 -12.02 -21.55 1.09
N ILE A 156 -11.97 -20.22 1.15
CA ILE A 156 -12.70 -19.32 0.24
C ILE A 156 -12.12 -19.30 -1.17
N ILE A 157 -10.87 -19.75 -1.33
CA ILE A 157 -10.13 -19.79 -2.58
C ILE A 157 -10.43 -21.08 -3.36
N ASP A 158 -10.89 -22.14 -2.69
CA ASP A 158 -11.19 -23.42 -3.35
C ASP A 158 -12.29 -23.26 -4.40
N GLY A 159 -11.90 -23.42 -5.67
CA GLY A 159 -12.77 -23.28 -6.84
C GLY A 159 -12.97 -21.83 -7.33
N ALA A 160 -12.34 -20.84 -6.71
CA ALA A 160 -12.33 -19.47 -7.20
C ALA A 160 -11.33 -19.32 -8.36
N ASN A 161 -11.65 -18.54 -9.39
CA ASN A 161 -10.72 -18.28 -10.50
C ASN A 161 -9.86 -17.04 -10.24
N SER A 162 -10.34 -16.14 -9.37
CA SER A 162 -9.59 -14.94 -9.00
C SER A 162 -9.75 -14.58 -7.54
N ILE A 163 -8.71 -13.93 -7.03
CA ILE A 163 -8.75 -13.21 -5.75
C ILE A 163 -8.63 -11.70 -6.02
N ILE A 164 -9.29 -10.93 -5.17
CA ILE A 164 -9.35 -9.47 -5.26
C ILE A 164 -9.01 -8.90 -3.90
N LEU A 165 -7.90 -8.16 -3.80
CA LEU A 165 -7.60 -7.34 -2.63
C LEU A 165 -8.16 -5.93 -2.84
N LYS A 166 -8.98 -5.48 -1.91
CA LYS A 166 -9.48 -4.11 -1.83
C LYS A 166 -8.82 -3.41 -0.65
N ILE A 167 -8.25 -2.23 -0.89
CA ILE A 167 -7.72 -1.34 0.14
C ILE A 167 -8.45 -0.01 0.02
N SER A 168 -9.15 0.40 1.07
CA SER A 168 -9.96 1.63 1.09
C SER A 168 -9.24 2.77 1.81
N GLU A 169 -9.63 4.01 1.52
CA GLU A 169 -9.22 5.19 2.31
C GLU A 169 -7.70 5.43 2.45
N VAL A 170 -6.90 4.93 1.49
CA VAL A 170 -5.46 5.25 1.40
C VAL A 170 -5.27 6.33 0.34
N ASP A 171 -5.65 7.57 0.70
CA ASP A 171 -5.63 8.78 -0.17
C ASP A 171 -6.51 8.71 -1.44
N ALA A 172 -7.03 7.53 -1.75
CA ALA A 172 -8.04 7.26 -2.74
C ALA A 172 -9.19 6.49 -2.05
N PRO A 173 -10.45 6.65 -2.51
CA PRO A 173 -11.58 5.94 -1.92
C PRO A 173 -11.40 4.43 -1.93
N LEU A 174 -10.81 3.89 -3.00
CA LEU A 174 -10.62 2.46 -3.19
C LEU A 174 -9.48 2.13 -4.14
N ARG A 175 -8.65 1.16 -3.76
CA ARG A 175 -7.61 0.53 -4.59
C ARG A 175 -7.95 -0.95 -4.75
N ILE A 176 -7.79 -1.49 -5.95
CA ILE A 176 -8.19 -2.87 -6.29
C ILE A 176 -7.01 -3.58 -6.95
N PHE A 177 -6.61 -4.71 -6.38
CA PHE A 177 -5.58 -5.58 -6.92
C PHE A 177 -6.18 -6.96 -7.20
N THR A 178 -5.97 -7.50 -8.39
CA THR A 178 -6.59 -8.77 -8.81
C THR A 178 -5.54 -9.73 -9.34
N TRP A 179 -5.67 -10.99 -8.92
CA TRP A 179 -4.85 -12.10 -9.40
C TRP A 179 -5.76 -13.23 -9.90
N GLN A 180 -5.43 -13.78 -11.06
CA GLN A 180 -5.98 -15.05 -11.51
C GLN A 180 -5.20 -16.16 -10.80
N ILE A 181 -5.93 -17.18 -10.36
CA ILE A 181 -5.38 -18.30 -9.55
C ILE A 181 -5.71 -19.67 -10.14
N ASN A 182 -6.62 -19.72 -11.12
CA ASN A 182 -6.86 -20.88 -11.97
C ASN A 182 -6.82 -20.39 -13.42
N ASP A 183 -6.08 -21.10 -14.26
CA ASP A 183 -6.00 -20.89 -15.72
C ASP A 183 -6.88 -21.90 -16.48
#